data_AF-A0A942UGG9-F1
#
_entry.id   AF-A0A942UGG9-F1
#
_cell.length_a   1.000
_cell.length_b   1.000
_cell.length_c   1.000
_cell.angle_alpha   90.00
_cell.angle_beta   90.00
_cell.angle_gamma   90.00
#
_symmetry.space_group_name_H-M   'P 1'
#
loop_
_entity.id
_entity.type
_entity.pdbx_description
1 polymer ?
#
loop_
_entity_poly.entity_id
_entity_poly.type
_entity_poly.pdbx_seq_one_letter_code
_entity_poly.pdbx_strand_id
1 'polypeptide(L)'
;MEKLQNYYRSFEKEMGYNRFDENSFQANQTFLLFIHMLLTTEVAEVAEEFRSMFDLSEKYLSEGYSDVEAMEMAKESIREDLGKELADCLAYILKLANYFEYDLETELYSKLEEIKRTRKKY
;
A
#
# COMPACT_ATOMS: atom_id res chain seq x y z
N MET A 1 10.16 7.49 -8.33
CA MET A 1 9.13 6.48 -8.54
C MET A 1 8.92 6.18 -10.00
N GLU A 2 9.24 7.10 -10.92
CA GLU A 2 9.18 6.87 -12.37
C GLU A 2 9.76 5.50 -12.80
N LYS A 3 10.95 5.13 -12.31
CA LYS A 3 11.55 3.81 -12.60
C LYS A 3 10.68 2.62 -12.17
N LEU A 4 10.11 2.67 -10.97
CA LEU A 4 9.27 1.60 -10.43
C LEU A 4 7.88 1.60 -11.10
N GLN A 5 7.30 2.77 -11.37
CA GLN A 5 6.07 2.89 -12.15
C GLN A 5 6.23 2.34 -13.58
N ASN A 6 7.35 2.63 -14.23
CA ASN A 6 7.67 2.12 -15.57
C ASN A 6 7.94 0.62 -15.57
N TYR A 7 8.64 0.11 -14.56
CA TYR A 7 8.82 -1.33 -14.37
C TYR A 7 7.45 -2.03 -14.20
N TYR A 8 6.61 -1.53 -13.30
CA TYR A 8 5.30 -2.09 -13.03
C TYR A 8 4.40 -2.05 -14.28
N ARG A 9 4.39 -0.94 -15.02
CA ARG A 9 3.68 -0.82 -16.30
C ARG A 9 4.14 -1.86 -17.33
N SER A 10 5.45 -2.12 -17.38
CA SER A 10 6.02 -3.13 -18.29
C SER A 10 5.60 -4.54 -17.88
N PHE A 11 5.65 -4.84 -16.58
CA PHE A 11 5.17 -6.10 -16.01
C PHE A 11 3.68 -6.33 -16.30
N GLU A 12 2.81 -5.33 -16.08
CA GLU A 12 1.38 -5.44 -16.36
C GLU A 12 1.08 -5.69 -17.84
N LYS A 13 1.89 -5.09 -18.73
CA LYS A 13 1.78 -5.30 -20.17
C LYS A 13 2.19 -6.72 -20.56
N GLU A 14 3.27 -7.23 -19.99
CA GLU A 14 3.72 -8.61 -20.18
C GLU A 14 2.67 -9.64 -19.72
N MET A 15 2.03 -9.37 -18.59
CA MET A 15 1.02 -10.26 -17.99
C MET A 15 -0.39 -10.11 -18.58
N GLY A 16 -0.64 -9.13 -19.45
CA GLY A 16 -1.98 -8.84 -19.97
C GLY A 16 -2.96 -8.29 -18.92
N TYR A 17 -2.43 -7.64 -17.88
CA TYR A 17 -3.19 -7.02 -16.77
C TYR A 17 -3.45 -5.53 -16.97
N ASN A 18 -2.85 -4.92 -18.00
CA ASN A 18 -3.16 -3.57 -18.42
C ASN A 18 -4.50 -3.56 -19.19
N ARG A 19 -5.61 -3.58 -18.43
CA ARG A 19 -6.98 -3.61 -18.95
C ARG A 19 -7.72 -2.33 -18.61
N PHE A 20 -7.33 -1.21 -19.22
CA PHE A 20 -8.26 -0.10 -19.40
C PHE A 20 -8.41 0.15 -20.91
N ASP A 21 -9.64 0.39 -21.34
CA ASP A 21 -9.98 0.67 -22.74
C ASP A 21 -10.22 2.18 -22.87
N GLU A 22 -9.26 2.87 -23.47
CA GLU A 22 -9.30 4.34 -23.68
C GLU A 22 -10.55 4.81 -24.44
N ASN A 23 -11.22 3.91 -25.17
CA ASN A 23 -12.40 4.25 -25.98
C ASN A 23 -13.72 3.89 -25.30
N SER A 24 -13.71 3.34 -24.08
CA SER A 24 -14.91 2.87 -23.38
C SER A 24 -15.03 3.46 -21.99
N PHE A 25 -16.00 4.37 -21.82
CA PHE A 25 -16.34 4.93 -20.52
C PHE A 25 -16.68 3.84 -19.50
N GLN A 26 -17.48 2.85 -19.90
CA GLN A 26 -17.90 1.75 -19.04
C GLN A 26 -16.72 0.87 -18.59
N ALA A 27 -15.76 0.62 -19.48
CA ALA A 27 -14.56 -0.15 -19.15
C ALA A 27 -13.69 0.60 -18.13
N ASN A 28 -13.48 1.90 -18.32
CA ASN A 28 -12.73 2.74 -17.38
C ASN A 28 -13.42 2.83 -16.01
N GLN A 29 -14.74 2.99 -15.97
CA GLN A 29 -15.49 2.99 -14.72
C GLN A 29 -15.36 1.66 -13.98
N THR A 30 -15.47 0.53 -14.71
CA THR A 30 -15.33 -0.82 -14.14
C THR A 30 -13.92 -1.03 -13.61
N PHE A 31 -12.91 -0.63 -14.38
CA PHE A 31 -11.50 -0.68 -13.98
C PHE A 31 -11.26 0.07 -12.68
N LEU A 32 -11.68 1.34 -12.59
CA LEU A 32 -11.48 2.17 -11.40
C LEU A 32 -12.16 1.59 -10.16
N LEU A 33 -13.39 1.09 -10.29
CA LEU A 33 -14.10 0.43 -9.20
C LEU A 33 -13.38 -0.85 -8.76
N PHE A 34 -12.90 -1.64 -9.71
CA PHE A 34 -12.20 -2.88 -9.44
C PHE A 34 -10.86 -2.64 -8.72
N ILE A 35 -10.05 -1.69 -9.21
CA ILE A 35 -8.78 -1.34 -8.55
C ILE A 35 -9.01 -0.72 -7.18
N HIS A 36 -10.06 0.09 -7.01
CA HIS A 36 -10.43 0.60 -5.71
C HIS A 36 -10.79 -0.54 -4.73
N MET A 37 -11.63 -1.49 -5.17
CA MET A 37 -12.01 -2.64 -4.36
C MET A 37 -10.79 -3.48 -3.94
N LEU A 38 -9.89 -3.78 -4.88
CA LEU A 38 -8.67 -4.52 -4.58
C LEU A 38 -7.80 -3.77 -3.58
N LEU A 39 -7.51 -2.48 -3.82
CA LEU A 39 -6.76 -1.67 -2.87
C LEU A 39 -7.38 -1.67 -1.47
N THR A 40 -8.71 -1.60 -1.37
CA THR A 40 -9.38 -1.65 -0.05
C THR A 40 -9.25 -3.01 0.63
N THR A 41 -9.15 -4.10 -0.14
CA THR A 41 -8.89 -5.44 0.40
C THR A 41 -7.48 -5.53 0.97
N GLU A 42 -6.45 -5.11 0.22
CA GLU A 42 -5.06 -5.16 0.70
C GLU A 42 -4.86 -4.28 1.95
N VAL A 43 -5.55 -3.14 2.02
CA VAL A 43 -5.55 -2.29 3.23
C VAL A 43 -6.20 -3.00 4.42
N ALA A 44 -7.23 -3.82 4.19
CA ALA A 44 -7.82 -4.64 5.24
C ALA A 44 -6.90 -5.78 5.68
N GLU A 45 -6.12 -6.36 4.76
CA GLU A 45 -5.09 -7.37 5.09
C GLU A 45 -3.94 -6.76 5.91
N VAL A 46 -3.51 -5.52 5.63
CA VAL A 46 -2.60 -4.79 6.53
C VAL A 46 -3.19 -4.64 7.94
N ALA A 47 -4.50 -4.39 8.04
CA ALA A 47 -5.16 -4.29 9.35
C ALA A 47 -5.26 -5.65 10.06
N GLU A 48 -5.44 -6.74 9.31
CA GLU A 48 -5.38 -8.13 9.81
C GLU A 48 -4.00 -8.43 10.42
N GLU A 49 -2.92 -8.05 9.74
CA GLU A 49 -1.56 -8.23 10.25
C GLU A 49 -1.31 -7.45 11.55
N PHE A 50 -1.81 -6.21 11.65
CA PHE A 50 -1.74 -5.46 12.90
C PHE A 50 -2.54 -6.13 14.03
N ARG A 51 -3.73 -6.64 13.74
CA ARG A 51 -4.52 -7.40 14.72
C ARG A 51 -3.74 -8.61 15.22
N SER A 52 -3.17 -9.40 14.31
CA SER A 52 -2.33 -10.55 14.64
C SER A 52 -1.13 -10.19 15.51
N MET A 53 -0.45 -9.07 15.20
CA MET A 53 0.66 -8.56 16.02
C MET A 53 0.22 -8.20 17.44
N PHE A 54 -0.93 -7.56 17.60
CA PHE A 54 -1.44 -7.20 18.93
C PHE A 54 -1.85 -8.44 19.73
N ASP A 55 -2.56 -9.38 19.11
CA ASP A 55 -2.95 -10.65 19.74
C ASP A 55 -1.70 -11.44 20.22
N LEU A 56 -0.63 -11.47 19.41
CA LEU A 56 0.64 -12.10 19.79
C LEU A 56 1.37 -11.34 20.89
N SER A 57 1.34 -10.01 20.88
CA SER A 57 1.94 -9.19 21.93
C SER A 57 1.26 -9.45 23.27
N GLU A 58 -0.07 -9.48 23.31
CA GLU A 58 -0.85 -9.81 24.53
C GLU A 58 -0.54 -11.22 25.04
N LYS A 59 -0.39 -12.18 24.12
CA LYS A 59 0.04 -13.54 24.48
C LYS A 59 1.42 -13.53 25.15
N TYR A 60 2.42 -12.87 24.57
CA TYR A 60 3.76 -12.81 25.17
C TYR A 60 3.76 -12.07 26.53
N LEU A 61 2.95 -11.02 26.69
CA LEU A 61 2.77 -10.38 27.98
C LEU A 61 2.21 -11.36 29.03
N SER A 62 1.23 -12.20 28.65
CA SER A 62 0.67 -13.22 29.54
C SER A 62 1.67 -14.33 29.91
N GLU A 63 2.68 -14.56 29.07
CA GLU A 63 3.78 -15.50 29.29
C GLU A 63 4.91 -14.92 30.14
N GLY A 64 4.83 -13.63 30.51
CA GLY A 64 5.76 -12.96 31.43
C GLY A 64 6.89 -12.18 30.76
N TYR A 65 6.85 -11.98 29.43
CA TYR A 65 7.78 -11.11 28.72
C TYR A 65 7.51 -9.63 29.06
N SER A 66 8.53 -8.78 28.94
CA SER A 66 8.34 -7.33 29.07
C SER A 66 7.62 -6.74 27.85
N ASP A 67 7.00 -5.56 28.03
CA ASP A 67 6.29 -4.84 26.95
C ASP A 67 7.14 -4.68 25.68
N VAL A 68 8.42 -4.34 25.82
CA VAL A 68 9.34 -4.13 24.69
C VAL A 68 9.68 -5.45 24.00
N GLU A 69 9.93 -6.50 24.76
CA GLU A 69 10.24 -7.83 24.21
C GLU A 69 9.03 -8.44 23.49
N ALA A 70 7.85 -8.38 24.12
CA ALA A 70 6.61 -8.86 23.55
C ALA A 70 6.30 -8.19 22.20
N MET A 71 6.44 -6.86 22.14
CA MET A 71 6.19 -6.08 20.93
C MET A 71 7.20 -6.39 19.81
N GLU A 72 8.51 -6.46 20.11
CA GLU A 72 9.51 -6.77 19.07
C GLU A 72 9.38 -8.21 18.55
N MET A 73 9.05 -9.17 19.42
CA MET A 73 8.78 -10.55 19.00
C MET A 73 7.55 -10.65 18.09
N ALA A 74 6.46 -9.97 18.44
CA ALA A 74 5.26 -9.96 17.62
C ALA A 74 5.48 -9.26 16.27
N LYS A 75 6.18 -8.12 16.27
CA LYS A 75 6.54 -7.38 15.05
C LYS A 75 7.39 -8.21 14.09
N GLU A 76 8.38 -8.94 14.61
CA GLU A 76 9.19 -9.82 13.74
C GLU A 76 8.35 -10.96 13.17
N SER A 77 7.37 -11.47 13.92
CA SER A 77 6.53 -12.59 13.47
C SER A 77 5.58 -12.27 12.32
N ILE A 78 5.14 -11.01 12.18
CA ILE A 78 4.25 -10.58 11.07
C ILE A 78 5.01 -9.91 9.91
N ARG A 79 6.34 -9.76 10.02
CA ARG A 79 7.12 -8.89 9.15
C ARG A 79 7.07 -9.29 7.68
N GLU A 80 7.10 -10.59 7.41
CA GLU A 80 7.07 -11.10 6.04
C GLU A 80 5.71 -10.82 5.39
N ASP A 81 4.63 -11.18 6.07
CA ASP A 81 3.28 -11.06 5.54
C ASP A 81 2.84 -9.60 5.44
N LEU A 82 3.08 -8.78 6.47
CA LEU A 82 2.89 -7.32 6.37
C LEU A 82 3.66 -6.71 5.19
N GLY A 83 4.85 -7.22 4.90
CA GLY A 83 5.65 -6.78 3.76
C GLY A 83 4.96 -7.06 2.40
N LYS A 84 4.27 -8.19 2.27
CA LYS A 84 3.49 -8.57 1.08
C LYS A 84 2.28 -7.66 0.93
N GLU A 85 1.49 -7.51 1.97
CA GLU A 85 0.26 -6.69 1.93
C GLU A 85 0.55 -5.20 1.63
N LEU A 86 1.66 -4.67 2.18
CA LEU A 86 2.14 -3.32 1.84
C LEU A 86 2.59 -3.21 0.38
N ALA A 87 3.20 -4.26 -0.17
CA ALA A 87 3.60 -4.29 -1.57
C ALA A 87 2.38 -4.38 -2.51
N ASP A 88 1.33 -5.11 -2.13
CA ASP A 88 0.09 -5.20 -2.88
C ASP A 88 -0.71 -3.89 -2.84
N CYS A 89 -0.77 -3.23 -1.68
CA CYS A 89 -1.25 -1.84 -1.57
C CYS A 89 -0.51 -0.91 -2.55
N LEU A 90 0.83 -0.98 -2.55
CA LEU A 90 1.66 -0.16 -3.42
C LEU A 90 1.37 -0.48 -4.89
N ALA A 91 1.22 -1.75 -5.26
CA ALA A 91 0.94 -2.17 -6.62
C ALA A 91 -0.34 -1.50 -7.18
N TYR A 92 -1.45 -1.51 -6.42
CA TYR A 92 -2.68 -0.85 -6.85
C TYR A 92 -2.59 0.68 -6.85
N ILE A 93 -1.85 1.28 -5.93
CA ILE A 93 -1.56 2.72 -5.96
C ILE A 93 -0.78 3.10 -7.22
N LEU A 94 0.23 2.31 -7.60
CA LEU A 94 0.99 2.53 -8.85
C LEU A 94 0.12 2.35 -10.08
N LYS A 95 -0.82 1.40 -10.05
CA LYS A 95 -1.79 1.20 -11.13
C LYS A 95 -2.69 2.41 -11.33
N LEU A 96 -3.20 2.99 -10.24
CA LEU A 96 -3.96 4.24 -10.28
C LEU A 96 -3.09 5.42 -10.75
N ALA A 97 -1.87 5.56 -10.22
CA ALA A 97 -0.95 6.62 -10.64
C ALA A 97 -0.62 6.52 -12.14
N ASN A 98 -0.42 5.31 -12.66
CA ASN A 98 -0.22 5.08 -14.09
C ASN A 98 -1.45 5.42 -14.93
N TYR A 99 -2.64 5.03 -14.47
CA TYR A 99 -3.90 5.35 -15.15
C TYR A 99 -4.15 6.87 -15.27
N PHE A 100 -3.83 7.63 -14.22
CA PHE A 100 -3.97 9.08 -14.20
C PHE A 100 -2.72 9.84 -14.68
N GLU A 101 -1.69 9.11 -15.12
CA GLU A 101 -0.42 9.67 -15.61
C GLU A 101 0.32 10.56 -14.58
N TYR A 102 0.18 10.26 -13.28
CA TYR A 102 0.91 10.94 -12.22
C TYR A 102 2.30 10.35 -12.02
N ASP A 103 3.31 11.21 -11.83
CA ASP A 103 4.56 10.82 -11.17
C ASP A 103 4.37 10.89 -9.65
N LEU A 104 4.16 9.73 -9.04
CA LEU A 104 3.81 9.63 -7.63
C LEU A 104 4.93 10.11 -6.71
N GLU A 105 6.19 10.03 -7.12
CA GLU A 105 7.31 10.55 -6.31
C GLU A 105 7.30 12.07 -6.27
N THR A 106 7.11 12.72 -7.42
CA THR A 106 7.01 14.18 -7.51
C THR A 106 5.81 14.69 -6.71
N GLU A 107 4.66 14.03 -6.79
CA GLU A 107 3.48 14.35 -5.99
C GLU A 107 3.74 14.21 -4.49
N LEU A 108 4.41 13.13 -4.08
CA LEU A 108 4.77 12.91 -2.67
C LEU A 108 5.70 14.01 -2.15
N TYR A 109 6.78 14.35 -2.87
CA TYR A 109 7.68 15.43 -2.45
C TYR A 109 6.96 16.77 -2.35
N SER A 110 6.10 17.08 -3.33
CA SER A 110 5.29 18.31 -3.32
C SER A 110 4.41 18.38 -2.08
N LYS A 111 3.76 17.27 -1.72
CA LYS A 111 2.91 17.18 -0.53
C LYS A 111 3.70 17.34 0.77
N LEU A 112 4.89 16.73 0.86
CA LEU A 112 5.75 16.85 2.04
C LEU A 112 6.25 18.30 2.23
N GLU A 113 6.56 19.02 1.15
CA GLU A 113 6.92 20.43 1.22
C GLU A 113 5.74 21.34 1.60
N GLU A 114 4.52 21.02 1.18
CA GLU A 114 3.30 21.68 1.66
C GLU A 114 3.13 21.52 3.18
N ILE A 115 3.31 20.30 3.70
CA ILE A 115 3.21 19.99 5.14
C ILE A 115 4.26 20.76 5.93
N LYS A 116 5.52 20.80 5.46
CA LYS A 116 6.60 21.58 6.09
C LYS A 116 6.25 23.07 6.17
N ARG A 117 5.70 23.64 5.10
CA ARG A 117 5.27 25.05 5.06
C ARG A 117 4.13 25.33 6.03
N THR A 118 3.18 24.40 6.14
CA THR A 118 2.01 24.53 7.03
C THR A 118 2.40 24.43 8.50
N ARG A 119 3.31 23.49 8.86
CA ARG A 119 3.82 23.37 10.24
C ARG A 119 4.63 24.58 10.70
N LYS A 120 5.36 25.26 9.80
CA LYS A 120 6.09 26.49 10.15
C LYS A 120 5.20 27.70 10.42
N LYS A 121 3.90 27.63 10.12
CA LYS A 121 2.94 28.71 10.37
C LYS A 121 2.26 28.63 11.75
N TYR A 122 2.48 27.55 12.50
CA TYR A 122 2.00 27.34 13.87
C TYR A 122 3.20 27.21 14.82
#